data_AF-A0A3D2EY40-F1
#
_entry.id   AF-A0A3D2EY40-F1
#
_cell.length_a   1.000
_cell.length_b   1.000
_cell.length_c   1.000
_cell.angle_alpha   90.00
_cell.angle_beta   90.00
_cell.angle_gamma   90.00
#
_symmetry.space_group_name_H-M   'P 1'
#
loop_
_entity.id
_entity.type
_entity.pdbx_description
1 polymer ?
#
loop_
_entity_poly.entity_id
_entity_poly.type
_entity_poly.pdbx_seq_one_letter_code
_entity_poly.pdbx_strand_id
1 'polypeptide(L)'
;MPIDNQQSAAVRQHPGRGVNKSRKHLRGRQVDSNALDEVRLLLGESPRQRDLLIEYFHLIQDKFGYLSAPHLAALAEEMNLPMAEVYECATFYAHFDVVKEGEPPPPAVTVRVCDSLSCQLAGAEQLKSALIAGTNPAQVRVINAPCMGRCDTAPVAEVGHYHVDNASADTIQVAIDNKHFHPEIPDYLGYEDYLAGGGYALLKHCLAGDYSWEQMQSVLADANLKGLGGAGFPTASKWQFVRQEPKPRYVAINGDEGEPGTFKDRGYMEADPHRFLEGVLISAWAVEAEAAYIYLRDEYPAVRQILLNEIPKLVAAGLAPSGGIHLRRGAGSYICG
;
A
#
# COMPACT_ATOMS: atom_id res chain seq x y z
N MET A 1 56.37 71.04 35.74
CA MET A 1 56.58 71.28 34.30
C MET A 1 57.05 69.97 33.68
N PRO A 2 56.51 69.57 32.53
CA PRO A 2 55.50 68.52 32.44
C PRO A 2 56.05 67.20 31.92
N ILE A 3 55.42 66.07 32.31
CA ILE A 3 55.46 64.83 31.53
C ILE A 3 54.02 64.27 31.52
N ASP A 4 53.29 64.68 30.48
CA ASP A 4 52.18 63.93 29.90
C ASP A 4 52.78 62.73 29.14
N ASN A 5 52.33 61.51 29.39
CA ASN A 5 51.10 61.02 28.77
C ASN A 5 50.91 59.54 29.16
N GLN A 6 49.88 59.31 29.97
CA GLN A 6 49.37 57.98 30.28
C GLN A 6 48.62 57.43 29.06
N GLN A 7 48.91 56.19 28.65
CA GLN A 7 47.91 55.13 28.54
C GLN A 7 48.58 53.84 28.06
N SER A 8 48.70 52.89 28.98
CA SER A 8 49.09 51.51 28.72
C SER A 8 48.04 50.84 27.83
N ALA A 9 48.46 50.31 26.69
CA ALA A 9 47.64 49.42 25.86
C ALA A 9 47.38 48.10 26.61
N ALA A 10 46.27 48.05 27.34
CA ALA A 10 45.76 46.81 27.92
C ALA A 10 45.27 45.91 26.78
N VAL A 11 46.07 44.91 26.43
CA VAL A 11 45.67 43.81 25.55
C VAL A 11 44.51 43.07 26.23
N ARG A 12 43.30 43.26 25.71
CA ARG A 12 42.12 42.50 26.14
C ARG A 12 42.37 41.02 25.82
N GLN A 13 42.65 40.22 26.86
CA GLN A 13 42.60 38.77 26.75
C GLN A 13 41.14 38.35 26.55
N HIS A 14 40.80 37.92 25.34
CA HIS A 14 39.52 37.27 25.06
C HIS A 14 39.44 35.94 25.86
N PRO A 15 38.37 35.71 26.64
CA PRO A 15 38.18 34.47 27.38
C PRO A 15 37.66 33.41 26.39
N GLY A 16 38.59 32.83 25.64
CA GLY A 16 38.23 31.91 24.56
C GLY A 16 39.36 31.00 24.14
N ARG A 17 40.36 30.77 25.02
CA ARG A 17 41.35 29.69 24.83
C ARG A 17 40.82 28.40 25.45
N GLY A 18 39.61 28.02 25.03
CA GLY A 18 39.04 26.70 25.26
C GLY A 18 39.11 25.95 23.95
N VAL A 19 39.74 24.78 23.97
CA VAL A 19 39.72 23.81 22.87
C VAL A 19 38.26 23.39 22.65
N ASN A 20 37.50 24.19 21.90
CA ASN A 20 36.25 23.72 21.34
C ASN A 20 36.65 22.77 20.22
N LYS A 21 36.70 21.47 20.55
CA LYS A 21 36.41 20.43 19.57
C LYS A 21 35.12 20.87 18.89
N SER A 22 35.22 21.41 17.68
CA SER A 22 34.07 21.57 16.82
C SER A 22 33.31 20.25 16.86
N ARG A 23 32.02 20.29 17.17
CA ARG A 23 31.17 19.10 17.11
C ARG A 23 31.40 18.49 15.72
N LYS A 24 31.98 17.28 15.67
CA LYS A 24 32.26 16.56 14.41
C LYS A 24 30.98 16.15 13.68
N HIS A 25 29.81 16.36 14.26
CA HIS A 25 28.56 15.83 13.76
C HIS A 25 27.48 16.91 13.72
N LEU A 26 26.90 17.07 12.53
CA LEU A 26 25.65 17.79 12.29
C LEU A 26 24.54 17.13 13.14
N ARG A 27 23.60 17.93 13.65
CA ARG A 27 22.42 17.41 14.36
C ARG A 27 21.55 16.64 13.38
N GLY A 28 21.57 15.31 13.47
CA GLY A 28 20.78 14.38 12.67
C GLY A 28 21.09 12.95 13.13
N ARG A 29 20.14 12.02 12.98
CA ARG A 29 20.37 10.61 13.27
C ARG A 29 21.45 10.12 12.31
N GLN A 30 22.54 9.52 12.81
CA GLN A 30 23.56 8.95 11.92
C GLN A 30 22.97 7.72 11.25
N VAL A 31 23.03 7.67 9.93
CA VAL A 31 22.56 6.53 9.15
C VAL A 31 23.58 5.41 9.31
N ASP A 32 23.10 4.24 9.72
CA ASP A 32 23.90 3.02 9.75
C ASP A 32 24.22 2.59 8.32
N SER A 33 25.51 2.42 8.00
CA SER A 33 25.96 2.01 6.67
C SER A 33 25.38 0.67 6.25
N ASN A 34 25.22 -0.27 7.18
CA ASN A 34 24.67 -1.59 6.87
C ASN A 34 23.18 -1.49 6.49
N ALA A 35 22.41 -0.74 7.27
CA ALA A 35 20.98 -0.52 6.99
C ALA A 35 20.78 0.21 5.64
N LEU A 36 21.68 1.13 5.31
CA LEU A 36 21.66 1.84 4.02
C LEU A 36 21.93 0.89 2.84
N ASP A 37 22.92 0.01 2.96
CA ASP A 37 23.23 -0.96 1.92
C ASP A 37 22.09 -1.98 1.76
N GLU A 38 21.46 -2.41 2.85
CA GLU A 38 20.27 -3.27 2.83
C GLU A 38 19.09 -2.61 2.12
N VAL A 39 18.79 -1.34 2.43
CA VAL A 39 17.72 -0.57 1.78
C VAL A 39 18.02 -0.39 0.29
N ARG A 40 19.25 -0.03 -0.08
CA ARG A 40 19.65 0.11 -1.48
C ARG A 40 19.50 -1.19 -2.26
N LEU A 41 19.89 -2.31 -1.65
CA LEU A 41 19.73 -3.63 -2.24
C LEU A 41 18.25 -3.97 -2.46
N LEU A 42 17.38 -3.65 -1.51
CA LEU A 42 15.94 -3.88 -1.63
C LEU A 42 15.28 -3.02 -2.70
N LEU A 43 15.62 -1.74 -2.77
CA LEU A 43 15.07 -0.82 -3.78
C LEU A 43 15.60 -1.13 -5.19
N GLY A 44 16.85 -1.61 -5.30
CA GLY A 44 17.49 -1.93 -6.56
C GLY A 44 17.49 -0.74 -7.52
N GLU A 45 16.98 -0.96 -8.73
CA GLU A 45 16.85 0.06 -9.78
C GLU A 45 15.51 0.83 -9.73
N SER A 46 14.67 0.58 -8.71
CA SER A 46 13.37 1.26 -8.59
C SER A 46 13.56 2.78 -8.42
N PRO A 47 12.71 3.63 -9.02
CA PRO A 47 12.94 5.07 -9.01
C PRO A 47 12.72 5.66 -7.62
N ARG A 48 13.58 6.59 -7.17
CA ARG A 48 13.47 7.24 -5.84
C ARG A 48 12.44 8.39 -5.88
N GLN A 49 11.22 8.08 -6.31
CA GLN A 49 10.11 9.03 -6.32
C GLN A 49 9.39 9.01 -4.97
N ARG A 50 8.90 10.17 -4.55
CA ARG A 50 8.27 10.35 -3.24
C ARG A 50 6.98 9.53 -3.08
N ASP A 51 6.22 9.33 -4.14
CA ASP A 51 4.96 8.56 -4.14
C ASP A 51 5.18 7.05 -4.02
N LEU A 52 6.42 6.56 -4.11
CA LEU A 52 6.81 5.16 -3.87
C LEU A 52 7.15 4.87 -2.40
N LEU A 53 7.09 5.86 -1.51
CA LEU A 53 7.49 5.70 -0.11
C LEU A 53 6.78 4.53 0.59
N ILE A 54 5.47 4.39 0.38
CA ILE A 54 4.67 3.31 0.98
C ILE A 54 5.07 1.95 0.40
N GLU A 55 5.33 1.86 -0.90
CA GLU A 55 5.81 0.63 -1.54
C GLU A 55 7.15 0.18 -0.94
N TYR A 56 8.03 1.13 -0.63
CA TYR A 56 9.31 0.83 0.00
C TYR A 56 9.20 0.43 1.47
N PHE A 57 8.21 0.95 2.20
CA PHE A 57 7.87 0.38 3.51
C PHE A 57 7.42 -1.07 3.39
N HIS A 58 6.59 -1.42 2.41
CA HIS A 58 6.23 -2.81 2.18
C HIS A 58 7.44 -3.69 1.86
N LEU A 59 8.37 -3.24 1.00
CA LEU A 59 9.59 -4.01 0.72
C LEU A 59 10.42 -4.30 1.97
N ILE A 60 10.61 -3.30 2.83
CA ILE A 60 11.36 -3.45 4.08
C ILE A 60 10.61 -4.39 5.03
N GLN A 61 9.32 -4.19 5.22
CA GLN A 61 8.52 -5.01 6.12
C GLN A 61 8.39 -6.46 5.64
N ASP A 62 8.14 -6.69 4.35
CA ASP A 62 8.05 -8.04 3.78
C ASP A 62 9.39 -8.78 3.92
N LYS A 63 10.52 -8.05 3.86
CA LYS A 63 11.85 -8.64 4.02
C LYS A 63 12.23 -8.94 5.47
N PHE A 64 11.99 -7.99 6.37
CA PHE A 64 12.52 -8.03 7.75
C PHE A 64 11.44 -8.33 8.81
N GLY A 65 10.17 -8.30 8.44
CA GLY A 65 9.01 -8.48 9.31
C GLY A 65 8.57 -7.23 10.07
N TYR A 66 9.31 -6.12 9.96
CA TYR A 66 9.04 -4.86 10.64
C TYR A 66 9.86 -3.71 10.03
N LEU A 67 9.52 -2.47 10.39
CA LEU A 67 10.25 -1.27 10.03
C LEU A 67 11.13 -0.82 11.19
N SER A 68 12.42 -1.16 11.13
CA SER A 68 13.37 -0.76 12.17
C SER A 68 13.73 0.72 12.07
N ALA A 69 14.07 1.34 13.21
CA ALA A 69 14.51 2.72 13.23
C ALA A 69 15.76 3.00 12.34
N PRO A 70 16.77 2.11 12.27
CA PRO A 70 17.85 2.22 11.28
C PRO A 70 17.38 2.14 9.81
N HIS A 71 16.47 1.22 9.48
CA HIS A 71 15.94 1.09 8.11
C HIS A 71 15.14 2.32 7.67
N LEU A 72 14.33 2.89 8.56
CA LEU A 72 13.58 4.12 8.26
C LEU A 72 14.54 5.32 8.05
N ALA A 73 15.60 5.43 8.85
CA ALA A 73 16.62 6.46 8.66
C ALA A 73 17.40 6.29 7.35
N ALA A 74 17.74 5.05 7.01
CA ALA A 74 18.37 4.71 5.73
C ALA A 74 17.46 5.03 4.54
N LEU A 75 16.16 4.70 4.62
CA LEU A 75 15.21 5.01 3.56
C LEU A 75 15.01 6.53 3.40
N ALA A 76 14.93 7.28 4.49
CA ALA A 76 14.85 8.74 4.45
C ALA A 76 16.06 9.36 3.73
N GLU A 77 17.27 8.88 4.02
CA GLU A 77 18.51 9.31 3.36
C GLU A 77 18.50 8.92 1.86
N GLU A 78 18.20 7.67 1.54
CA GLU A 78 18.22 7.15 0.16
C GLU A 78 17.18 7.83 -0.74
N MET A 79 16.01 8.18 -0.20
CA MET A 79 14.96 8.90 -0.93
C MET A 79 15.12 10.42 -0.87
N ASN A 80 16.10 10.94 -0.13
CA ASN A 80 16.27 12.37 0.15
C ASN A 80 14.98 13.02 0.71
N LEU A 81 14.36 12.37 1.69
CA LEU A 81 13.14 12.83 2.37
C LEU A 81 13.43 13.16 3.84
N PRO A 82 12.70 14.11 4.46
CA PRO A 82 12.83 14.36 5.89
C PRO A 82 12.44 13.12 6.72
N MET A 83 13.29 12.73 7.67
CA MET A 83 13.01 11.58 8.55
C MET A 83 11.67 11.69 9.29
N ALA A 84 11.26 12.91 9.66
CA ALA A 84 9.97 13.14 10.30
C ALA A 84 8.80 12.73 9.40
N GLU A 85 8.86 13.07 8.11
CA GLU A 85 7.82 12.71 7.14
C GLU A 85 7.76 11.19 6.93
N VAL A 86 8.93 10.55 6.77
CA VAL A 86 9.01 9.08 6.63
C VAL A 86 8.43 8.39 7.86
N TYR A 87 8.77 8.85 9.06
CA TYR A 87 8.28 8.28 10.30
C TYR A 87 6.77 8.52 10.49
N GLU A 88 6.28 9.73 10.28
CA GLU A 88 4.85 10.06 10.34
C GLU A 88 4.05 9.20 9.37
N CYS A 89 4.52 9.07 8.13
CA CYS A 89 3.89 8.22 7.13
C CYS A 89 3.86 6.75 7.55
N ALA A 90 4.99 6.19 8.02
CA ALA A 90 5.07 4.81 8.47
C ALA A 90 4.14 4.53 9.67
N THR A 91 4.09 5.43 10.65
CA THR A 91 3.27 5.26 11.86
C THR A 91 1.78 5.54 11.68
N PHE A 92 1.37 6.14 10.56
CA PHE A 92 -0.04 6.38 10.25
C PHE A 92 -0.79 5.09 9.92
N TYR A 93 -0.13 4.13 9.27
CA TYR A 93 -0.73 2.91 8.76
C TYR A 93 -0.68 1.76 9.77
N ALA A 94 -1.81 1.09 9.97
CA ALA A 94 -1.94 0.04 10.99
C ALA A 94 -1.13 -1.22 10.68
N HIS A 95 -0.81 -1.46 9.40
CA HIS A 95 -0.10 -2.68 9.00
C HIS A 95 1.40 -2.55 9.09
N PHE A 96 1.96 -1.36 9.31
CA PHE A 96 3.39 -1.19 9.48
C PHE A 96 3.82 -1.35 10.94
N ASP A 97 4.64 -2.36 11.19
CA ASP A 97 5.24 -2.62 12.49
C ASP A 97 6.49 -1.76 12.68
N VAL A 98 6.30 -0.52 13.16
CA VAL A 98 7.42 0.39 13.42
C VAL A 98 8.07 0.06 14.77
N VAL A 99 9.34 -0.34 14.74
CA VAL A 99 10.14 -0.69 15.95
C VAL A 99 11.12 0.42 16.26
N LYS A 100 11.00 1.01 17.46
CA LYS A 100 11.90 2.08 17.90
C LYS A 100 13.24 1.54 18.37
N GLU A 101 14.19 2.45 18.57
CA GLU A 101 15.53 2.10 19.01
C GLU A 101 15.53 1.47 20.41
N GLY A 102 16.11 0.29 20.52
CA GLY A 102 16.15 -0.49 21.77
C GLY A 102 14.87 -1.28 22.07
N GLU A 103 13.83 -1.19 21.25
CA GLU A 103 12.66 -2.08 21.35
C GLU A 103 12.96 -3.43 20.69
N PRO A 104 12.52 -4.55 21.28
CA PRO A 104 12.68 -5.86 20.66
C PRO A 104 11.82 -5.96 19.39
N PRO A 105 12.27 -6.70 18.37
CA PRO A 105 11.46 -6.96 17.19
C PRO A 105 10.19 -7.74 17.56
N PRO A 106 9.12 -7.65 16.76
CA PRO A 106 7.95 -8.48 16.95
C PRO A 106 8.30 -9.97 16.80
N PRO A 107 7.51 -10.87 17.43
CA PRO A 107 7.61 -12.30 17.17
C PRO A 107 7.55 -12.63 15.68
N ALA A 108 8.24 -13.70 15.28
CA ALA A 108 8.43 -14.06 13.88
C ALA A 108 7.12 -14.32 13.12
N VAL A 109 6.05 -14.71 13.83
CA VAL A 109 4.73 -14.92 13.25
C VAL A 109 3.74 -13.96 13.91
N THR A 110 2.98 -13.24 13.09
CA THR A 110 1.84 -12.45 13.54
C THR A 110 0.55 -13.07 13.03
N VAL A 111 -0.36 -13.37 13.96
CA VAL A 111 -1.73 -13.77 13.69
C VAL A 111 -2.63 -12.57 13.93
N ARG A 112 -3.36 -12.16 12.90
CA ARG A 112 -4.34 -11.07 13.00
C ARG A 112 -5.74 -11.68 13.02
N VAL A 113 -6.52 -11.40 14.05
CA VAL A 113 -7.91 -11.86 14.15
C VAL A 113 -8.82 -10.69 13.80
N CYS A 114 -9.70 -10.87 12.81
CA CYS A 114 -10.67 -9.84 12.43
C CYS A 114 -11.63 -9.57 13.59
N ASP A 115 -11.74 -8.30 14.01
CA ASP A 115 -12.61 -7.87 15.11
C ASP A 115 -13.83 -7.07 14.65
N SER A 116 -14.11 -7.08 13.34
CA SER A 116 -15.32 -6.47 12.78
C SER A 116 -16.59 -7.27 13.11
N LEU A 117 -17.74 -6.60 13.01
CA LEU A 117 -19.03 -7.08 13.52
C LEU A 117 -19.34 -8.55 13.17
N SER A 118 -19.22 -8.95 11.90
CA SER A 118 -19.53 -10.32 11.48
C SER A 118 -18.61 -11.36 12.14
N CYS A 119 -17.32 -11.06 12.29
CA CYS A 119 -16.37 -11.95 12.96
C CYS A 119 -16.58 -11.97 14.48
N GLN A 120 -16.91 -10.83 15.09
CA GLN A 120 -17.29 -10.74 16.49
C GLN A 120 -18.55 -11.59 16.80
N LEU A 121 -19.58 -11.50 15.97
CA LEU A 121 -20.77 -12.34 16.07
C LEU A 121 -20.47 -13.83 15.87
N ALA A 122 -19.44 -14.15 15.07
CA ALA A 122 -18.98 -15.51 14.82
C ALA A 122 -17.93 -16.02 15.84
N GLY A 123 -17.63 -15.24 16.89
CA GLY A 123 -16.79 -15.69 18.01
C GLY A 123 -15.31 -15.31 17.93
N ALA A 124 -14.96 -14.23 17.21
CA ALA A 124 -13.58 -13.77 17.07
C ALA A 124 -12.89 -13.45 18.42
N GLU A 125 -13.62 -12.91 19.40
CA GLU A 125 -13.11 -12.63 20.75
C GLU A 125 -12.64 -13.92 21.47
N GLN A 126 -13.44 -14.98 21.36
CA GLN A 126 -13.14 -16.28 21.94
C GLN A 126 -11.98 -16.95 21.19
N LEU A 127 -11.97 -16.87 19.86
CA LEU A 127 -10.88 -17.36 19.03
C LEU A 127 -9.55 -16.71 19.42
N LYS A 128 -9.52 -15.38 19.49
CA LYS A 128 -8.33 -14.62 19.90
C LYS A 128 -7.85 -15.05 21.30
N SER A 129 -8.78 -15.14 22.25
CA SER A 129 -8.45 -15.55 23.62
C SER A 129 -7.86 -16.97 23.67
N ALA A 130 -8.42 -17.89 22.88
CA ALA A 130 -7.89 -19.25 22.75
C ALA A 130 -6.49 -19.27 22.12
N LEU A 131 -6.23 -18.46 21.09
CA LEU A 131 -4.92 -18.34 20.47
C LEU A 131 -3.87 -17.77 21.42
N ILE A 132 -4.20 -16.73 22.18
CA ILE A 132 -3.29 -16.14 23.19
C ILE A 132 -2.95 -17.18 24.26
N ALA A 133 -3.92 -17.98 24.70
CA ALA A 133 -3.68 -19.02 25.69
C ALA A 133 -2.93 -20.24 25.12
N GLY A 134 -3.12 -20.56 23.84
CA GLY A 134 -2.60 -21.76 23.19
C GLY A 134 -1.26 -21.60 22.47
N THR A 135 -0.81 -20.36 22.20
CA THR A 135 0.43 -20.09 21.47
C THR A 135 1.52 -19.53 22.38
N ASN A 136 2.79 -19.71 21.98
CA ASN A 136 3.92 -19.13 22.70
C ASN A 136 4.11 -17.64 22.31
N PRO A 137 3.96 -16.67 23.23
CA PRO A 137 4.07 -15.24 22.91
C PRO A 137 5.47 -14.82 22.46
N ALA A 138 6.51 -15.62 22.71
CA ALA A 138 7.86 -15.37 22.20
C ALA A 138 8.00 -15.73 20.70
N GLN A 139 7.06 -16.50 20.15
CA GLN A 139 7.10 -17.00 18.76
C GLN A 139 5.95 -16.46 17.91
N VAL A 140 4.78 -16.29 18.52
CA VAL A 140 3.55 -15.88 17.87
C VAL A 140 2.98 -14.65 18.56
N ARG A 141 2.74 -13.59 17.79
CA ARG A 141 2.02 -12.40 18.21
C ARG A 141 0.59 -12.47 17.72
N VAL A 142 -0.39 -12.35 18.61
CA VAL A 142 -1.81 -12.34 18.25
C VAL A 142 -2.38 -10.93 18.46
N ILE A 143 -2.91 -10.33 17.40
CA ILE A 143 -3.48 -8.97 17.43
C ILE A 143 -4.88 -8.93 16.79
N ASN A 144 -5.60 -7.83 17.02
CA ASN A 144 -6.81 -7.53 16.26
C ASN A 144 -6.44 -6.99 14.88
N ALA A 145 -7.35 -7.16 13.94
CA ALA A 145 -7.32 -6.49 12.65
C ALA A 145 -8.72 -6.03 12.23
N PRO A 146 -8.79 -4.97 11.41
CA PRO A 146 -10.04 -4.53 10.80
C PRO A 146 -10.60 -5.59 9.83
N CYS A 147 -11.77 -5.30 9.25
CA CYS A 147 -12.47 -6.18 8.31
C CYS A 147 -11.56 -6.58 7.14
N MET A 148 -11.30 -7.87 6.94
CA MET A 148 -10.49 -8.39 5.82
C MET A 148 -11.30 -8.64 4.54
N GLY A 149 -12.55 -8.18 4.46
CA GLY A 149 -13.41 -8.39 3.28
C GLY A 149 -13.81 -9.86 3.06
N ARG A 150 -13.92 -10.63 4.14
CA ARG A 150 -14.25 -12.07 4.14
C ARG A 150 -15.38 -12.38 5.13
N CYS A 151 -16.38 -11.49 5.18
CA CYS A 151 -17.45 -11.60 6.17
C CYS A 151 -18.38 -12.80 5.95
N ASP A 152 -18.40 -13.34 4.73
CA ASP A 152 -19.11 -14.55 4.33
C ASP A 152 -18.51 -15.84 4.91
N THR A 153 -17.25 -15.81 5.32
CA THR A 153 -16.52 -16.95 5.91
C THR A 153 -16.09 -16.70 7.36
N ALA A 154 -16.77 -15.80 8.06
CA ALA A 154 -16.47 -15.43 9.44
C ALA A 154 -16.55 -16.63 10.43
N PRO A 155 -15.72 -16.65 11.50
CA PRO A 155 -14.67 -15.68 11.82
C PRO A 155 -13.44 -15.89 10.93
N VAL A 156 -12.70 -14.81 10.68
CA VAL A 156 -11.50 -14.85 9.82
C VAL A 156 -10.27 -14.40 10.60
N ALA A 157 -9.16 -15.07 10.35
CA ALA A 157 -7.85 -14.65 10.82
C ALA A 157 -6.84 -14.68 9.67
N GLU A 158 -5.78 -13.87 9.77
CA GLU A 158 -4.65 -13.86 8.85
C GLU A 158 -3.41 -14.35 9.58
N VAL A 159 -2.66 -15.26 8.97
CA VAL A 159 -1.33 -15.70 9.42
C VAL A 159 -0.32 -15.32 8.34
N GLY A 160 0.49 -14.28 8.58
CA GLY A 160 1.30 -13.69 7.51
C GLY A 160 0.41 -12.99 6.47
N HIS A 161 0.28 -13.56 5.27
CA HIS A 161 -0.66 -13.17 4.22
C HIS A 161 -1.64 -14.29 3.84
N TYR A 162 -1.63 -15.39 4.59
CA TYR A 162 -2.59 -16.48 4.42
C TYR A 162 -3.84 -16.18 5.24
N HIS A 163 -4.99 -16.13 4.59
CA HIS A 163 -6.28 -15.98 5.25
C HIS A 163 -6.85 -17.35 5.62
N VAL A 164 -7.18 -17.52 6.90
CA VAL A 164 -7.87 -18.70 7.41
C VAL A 164 -9.36 -18.38 7.48
N ASP A 165 -10.12 -18.95 6.56
CA ASP A 165 -11.58 -18.88 6.54
C ASP A 165 -12.19 -19.83 7.58
N ASN A 166 -13.35 -19.49 8.14
CA ASN A 166 -14.02 -20.23 9.23
C ASN A 166 -13.02 -20.59 10.36
N ALA A 167 -12.22 -19.60 10.77
CA ALA A 167 -11.03 -19.80 11.57
C ALA A 167 -11.31 -20.44 12.93
N SER A 168 -10.46 -21.38 13.31
CA SER A 168 -10.39 -21.96 14.64
C SER A 168 -8.93 -21.95 15.13
N ALA A 169 -8.72 -22.16 16.44
CA ALA A 169 -7.37 -22.26 16.97
C ALA A 169 -6.57 -23.39 16.30
N ASP A 170 -7.23 -24.51 16.00
CA ASP A 170 -6.60 -25.67 15.35
C ASP A 170 -6.21 -25.35 13.91
N THR A 171 -7.09 -24.74 13.11
CA THR A 171 -6.77 -24.41 11.71
C THR A 171 -5.65 -23.38 11.60
N ILE A 172 -5.60 -22.42 12.52
CA ILE A 172 -4.50 -21.44 12.62
C ILE A 172 -3.21 -22.12 13.05
N GLN A 173 -3.25 -23.03 14.03
CA GLN A 173 -2.06 -23.76 14.47
C GLN A 173 -1.49 -24.62 13.34
N VAL A 174 -2.35 -25.28 12.55
CA VAL A 174 -1.94 -26.01 11.34
C VAL A 174 -1.25 -25.08 10.33
N ALA A 175 -1.77 -23.87 10.12
CA ALA A 175 -1.13 -22.90 9.24
C ALA A 175 0.26 -22.47 9.77
N ILE A 176 0.40 -22.25 11.08
CA ILE A 176 1.68 -21.92 11.73
C ILE A 176 2.69 -23.07 11.59
N ASP A 177 2.28 -24.29 11.92
CA ASP A 177 3.15 -25.48 11.93
C ASP A 177 3.66 -25.79 10.52
N ASN A 178 2.79 -25.66 9.52
CA ASN A 178 3.15 -25.84 8.11
C ASN A 178 3.87 -24.63 7.49
N LYS A 179 4.03 -23.53 8.25
CA LYS A 179 4.56 -22.24 7.77
C LYS A 179 3.82 -21.72 6.54
N HIS A 180 2.52 -21.92 6.50
CA HIS A 180 1.66 -21.46 5.42
C HIS A 180 1.31 -19.99 5.66
N PHE A 181 2.13 -19.09 5.10
CA PHE A 181 2.04 -17.65 5.32
C PHE A 181 1.76 -16.85 4.04
N HIS A 182 1.55 -17.54 2.92
CA HIS A 182 1.36 -16.93 1.62
C HIS A 182 -0.12 -17.01 1.22
N PRO A 183 -0.61 -16.07 0.39
CA PRO A 183 -2.00 -16.12 -0.05
C PRO A 183 -2.26 -17.36 -0.91
N GLU A 184 -3.41 -18.00 -0.70
CA GLU A 184 -3.96 -18.92 -1.68
C GLU A 184 -4.57 -18.13 -2.82
N ILE A 185 -4.13 -18.44 -4.04
CA ILE A 185 -4.66 -17.81 -5.25
C ILE A 185 -5.82 -18.68 -5.75
N PRO A 186 -7.07 -18.18 -5.76
CA PRO A 186 -8.20 -18.93 -6.28
C PRO A 186 -8.08 -19.13 -7.79
N ASP A 187 -8.83 -20.08 -8.34
CA ASP A 187 -9.01 -20.18 -9.78
C ASP A 187 -9.73 -18.91 -10.29
N TYR A 188 -9.24 -18.34 -11.39
CA TYR A 188 -9.77 -17.11 -11.98
C TYR A 188 -9.76 -17.17 -13.51
N LEU A 189 -10.63 -16.35 -14.14
CA LEU A 189 -10.66 -16.18 -15.58
C LEU A 189 -9.47 -15.30 -16.02
N GLY A 190 -8.40 -15.93 -16.51
CA GLY A 190 -7.18 -15.25 -16.94
C GLY A 190 -7.27 -14.59 -18.31
N TYR A 191 -6.21 -13.85 -18.69
CA TYR A 191 -6.18 -13.03 -19.90
C TYR A 191 -6.59 -13.77 -21.18
N GLU A 192 -6.04 -14.96 -21.42
CA GLU A 192 -6.27 -15.70 -22.66
C GLU A 192 -7.71 -16.21 -22.77
N ASP A 193 -8.27 -16.69 -21.66
CA ASP A 193 -9.66 -17.18 -21.63
C ASP A 193 -10.65 -16.02 -21.75
N TYR A 194 -10.37 -14.89 -21.09
CA TYR A 194 -11.17 -13.66 -21.23
C TYR A 194 -11.16 -13.16 -22.69
N LEU A 195 -9.98 -13.15 -23.33
CA LEU A 195 -9.82 -12.77 -24.73
C LEU A 195 -10.55 -13.74 -25.67
N ALA A 196 -10.43 -15.05 -25.45
CA ALA A 196 -11.13 -16.08 -26.22
C ALA A 196 -12.67 -15.95 -26.09
N GLY A 197 -13.14 -15.49 -24.94
CA GLY A 197 -14.54 -15.14 -24.69
C GLY A 197 -15.03 -13.85 -25.37
N GLY A 198 -14.17 -13.14 -26.11
CA GLY A 198 -14.50 -11.88 -26.77
C GLY A 198 -14.21 -10.63 -25.93
N GLY A 199 -13.53 -10.78 -24.80
CA GLY A 199 -13.09 -9.67 -23.96
C GLY A 199 -12.20 -8.66 -24.70
N TYR A 200 -12.19 -7.42 -24.23
CA TYR A 200 -11.48 -6.29 -24.85
C TYR A 200 -12.01 -5.85 -26.22
N ALA A 201 -13.09 -6.43 -26.74
CA ALA A 201 -13.66 -6.02 -28.03
C ALA A 201 -14.11 -4.55 -28.02
N LEU A 202 -14.83 -4.12 -26.98
CA LEU A 202 -15.28 -2.73 -26.85
C LEU A 202 -14.08 -1.78 -26.76
N LEU A 203 -13.09 -2.10 -25.93
CA LEU A 203 -11.88 -1.30 -25.81
C LEU A 203 -11.14 -1.17 -27.15
N LYS A 204 -11.02 -2.25 -27.92
CA LYS A 204 -10.37 -2.23 -29.24
C LYS A 204 -11.11 -1.32 -30.22
N HIS A 205 -12.44 -1.36 -30.25
CA HIS A 205 -13.25 -0.44 -31.06
C HIS A 205 -13.07 1.03 -30.62
N CYS A 206 -13.04 1.30 -29.32
CA CYS A 206 -12.74 2.62 -28.78
C CYS A 206 -11.35 3.13 -29.22
N LEU A 207 -10.32 2.28 -29.16
CA LEU A 207 -8.96 2.61 -29.59
C LEU A 207 -8.82 2.79 -31.10
N ALA A 208 -9.61 2.05 -31.89
CA ALA A 208 -9.66 2.18 -33.35
C ALA A 208 -10.38 3.46 -33.82
N GLY A 209 -11.09 4.15 -32.92
CA GLY A 209 -11.88 5.34 -33.24
C GLY A 209 -13.29 5.03 -33.74
N ASP A 210 -13.77 3.80 -33.57
CA ASP A 210 -15.13 3.40 -33.97
C ASP A 210 -16.20 4.02 -33.03
N TYR A 211 -15.80 4.37 -31.81
CA TYR A 211 -16.62 5.09 -30.85
C TYR A 211 -16.00 6.46 -30.51
N SER A 212 -16.83 7.50 -30.48
CA SER A 212 -16.47 8.81 -29.93
C SER A 212 -16.73 8.87 -28.42
N TRP A 213 -16.08 9.81 -27.75
CA TRP A 213 -16.33 10.08 -26.33
C TRP A 213 -17.81 10.43 -26.09
N GLU A 214 -18.41 11.26 -26.94
CA GLU A 214 -19.80 11.71 -26.82
C GLU A 214 -20.79 10.54 -26.92
N GLN A 215 -20.52 9.59 -27.82
CA GLN A 215 -21.32 8.36 -27.92
C GLN A 215 -21.24 7.55 -26.63
N MET A 216 -20.03 7.33 -26.11
CA MET A 216 -19.85 6.61 -24.85
C MET A 216 -20.46 7.33 -23.64
N GLN A 217 -20.35 8.66 -23.61
CA GLN A 217 -20.97 9.48 -22.58
C GLN A 217 -22.50 9.34 -22.58
N SER A 218 -23.13 9.36 -23.77
CA SER A 218 -24.57 9.14 -23.91
C SER A 218 -24.97 7.76 -23.39
N VAL A 219 -24.27 6.69 -23.82
CA VAL A 219 -24.54 5.33 -23.35
C VAL A 219 -24.46 5.23 -21.82
N LEU A 220 -23.45 5.83 -21.19
CA LEU A 220 -23.30 5.82 -19.73
C LEU A 220 -24.40 6.63 -19.02
N ALA A 221 -24.82 7.75 -19.61
CA ALA A 221 -25.89 8.60 -19.07
C ALA A 221 -27.26 7.91 -19.19
N ASP A 222 -27.54 7.30 -20.35
CA ASP A 222 -28.79 6.56 -20.63
C ASP A 222 -28.89 5.31 -19.76
N ALA A 223 -27.77 4.65 -19.48
CA ALA A 223 -27.69 3.55 -18.52
C ALA A 223 -27.85 4.01 -17.05
N ASN A 224 -27.84 5.32 -16.78
CA ASN A 224 -27.88 5.91 -15.45
C ASN A 224 -26.82 5.28 -14.51
N LEU A 225 -25.62 5.02 -15.05
CA LEU A 225 -24.55 4.43 -14.25
C LEU A 225 -24.08 5.42 -13.19
N LYS A 226 -24.06 4.95 -11.95
CA LYS A 226 -23.62 5.73 -10.77
C LYS A 226 -22.44 5.05 -10.10
N GLY A 227 -21.66 5.84 -9.35
CA GLY A 227 -20.58 5.31 -8.53
C GLY A 227 -21.10 4.31 -7.50
N LEU A 228 -20.56 3.08 -7.56
CA LEU A 228 -20.96 1.95 -6.71
C LEU A 228 -20.20 1.90 -5.37
N GLY A 229 -19.41 2.93 -5.06
CA GLY A 229 -18.71 3.09 -3.77
C GLY A 229 -19.56 3.77 -2.68
N GLY A 230 -20.87 3.92 -2.88
CA GLY A 230 -21.81 4.47 -1.89
C GLY A 230 -22.29 5.89 -2.16
N ALA A 231 -21.42 6.79 -2.65
CA ALA A 231 -21.80 8.19 -2.91
C ALA A 231 -22.83 8.37 -4.06
N GLY A 232 -22.91 7.41 -4.99
CA GLY A 232 -23.95 7.40 -6.02
C GLY A 232 -23.87 8.52 -7.06
N PHE A 233 -22.72 9.18 -7.22
CA PHE A 233 -22.55 10.25 -8.21
C PHE A 233 -22.58 9.69 -9.65
N PRO A 234 -23.23 10.37 -10.62
CA PRO A 234 -23.30 9.90 -12.01
C PRO A 234 -21.92 9.77 -12.67
N THR A 235 -21.61 8.58 -13.21
CA THR A 235 -20.29 8.27 -13.78
C THR A 235 -20.00 9.11 -15.02
N ALA A 236 -20.98 9.27 -15.92
CA ALA A 236 -20.83 10.07 -17.14
C ALA A 236 -20.46 11.53 -16.84
N SER A 237 -21.10 12.14 -15.82
CA SER A 237 -20.80 13.51 -15.40
C SER A 237 -19.40 13.63 -14.80
N LYS A 238 -19.00 12.67 -13.95
CA LYS A 238 -17.66 12.66 -13.35
C LYS A 238 -16.57 12.61 -14.43
N TRP A 239 -16.72 11.73 -15.41
CA TRP A 239 -15.75 11.58 -16.50
C TRP A 239 -15.72 12.82 -17.40
N GLN A 240 -16.87 13.44 -17.68
CA GLN A 240 -16.95 14.69 -18.43
C GLN A 240 -16.15 15.81 -17.76
N PHE A 241 -16.30 15.99 -16.44
CA PHE A 241 -15.55 17.02 -15.71
C PHE A 241 -14.05 16.80 -15.80
N VAL A 242 -13.57 15.56 -15.62
CA VAL A 242 -12.14 15.24 -15.79
C VAL A 242 -11.67 15.51 -17.22
N ARG A 243 -12.47 15.15 -18.23
CA ARG A 243 -12.11 15.36 -19.65
C ARG A 243 -12.09 16.84 -20.06
N GLN A 244 -12.71 17.73 -19.29
CA GLN A 244 -12.68 19.19 -19.54
C GLN A 244 -11.42 19.87 -18.99
N GLU A 245 -10.74 19.25 -18.03
CA GLU A 245 -9.50 19.77 -17.46
C GLU A 245 -8.29 19.59 -18.40
N PRO A 246 -7.24 20.41 -18.30
CA PRO A 246 -6.02 20.24 -19.09
C PRO A 246 -5.31 18.91 -18.78
N LYS A 247 -4.48 18.43 -19.72
CA LYS A 247 -3.57 17.29 -19.50
C LYS A 247 -2.41 17.70 -18.57
N PRO A 248 -1.79 16.76 -17.82
CA PRO A 248 -2.08 15.32 -17.80
C PRO A 248 -3.30 14.98 -16.94
N ARG A 249 -3.99 13.90 -17.31
CA ARG A 249 -5.15 13.35 -16.59
C ARG A 249 -4.83 11.94 -16.14
N TYR A 250 -5.45 11.49 -15.07
CA TYR A 250 -5.22 10.17 -14.51
C TYR A 250 -6.54 9.51 -14.15
N VAL A 251 -6.53 8.17 -14.15
CA VAL A 251 -7.57 7.38 -13.50
C VAL A 251 -7.01 6.85 -12.20
N ALA A 252 -7.73 7.06 -11.10
CA ALA A 252 -7.50 6.40 -9.83
C ALA A 252 -8.67 5.47 -9.55
N ILE A 253 -8.37 4.19 -9.38
CA ILE A 253 -9.31 3.13 -9.04
C ILE A 253 -9.16 2.85 -7.55
N ASN A 254 -10.25 3.02 -6.82
CA ASN A 254 -10.32 2.65 -5.41
C ASN A 254 -10.66 1.15 -5.30
N GLY A 255 -9.69 0.36 -4.83
CA GLY A 255 -9.82 -1.03 -4.41
C GLY A 255 -9.58 -1.21 -2.90
N ASP A 256 -9.79 -0.14 -2.12
CA ASP A 256 -9.79 -0.12 -0.65
C ASP A 256 -11.21 -0.40 -0.13
N GLU A 257 -11.72 -1.61 -0.43
CA GLU A 257 -13.06 -2.10 -0.01
C GLU A 257 -13.09 -2.30 1.53
N GLY A 258 -12.96 -1.21 2.29
CA GLY A 258 -12.73 -1.19 3.72
C GLY A 258 -14.00 -1.25 4.58
N GLU A 259 -15.18 -1.00 4.00
CA GLU A 259 -16.45 -1.04 4.73
C GLU A 259 -16.69 -2.46 5.28
N PRO A 260 -16.93 -2.62 6.59
CA PRO A 260 -17.24 -3.92 7.16
C PRO A 260 -18.45 -4.58 6.48
N GLY A 261 -18.27 -5.82 6.04
CA GLY A 261 -19.32 -6.58 5.35
C GLY A 261 -19.31 -6.46 3.82
N THR A 262 -18.46 -5.61 3.24
CA THR A 262 -18.29 -5.55 1.77
C THR A 262 -17.16 -6.45 1.29
N PHE A 263 -17.44 -7.22 0.24
CA PHE A 263 -16.50 -8.14 -0.41
C PHE A 263 -16.84 -8.35 -1.90
N LYS A 264 -17.64 -7.44 -2.47
CA LYS A 264 -18.08 -7.50 -3.87
C LYS A 264 -16.90 -7.24 -4.80
N ASP A 265 -16.01 -6.31 -4.44
CA ASP A 265 -14.89 -5.92 -5.29
C ASP A 265 -13.84 -7.02 -5.27
N ARG A 266 -13.56 -7.59 -4.08
CA ARG A 266 -12.77 -8.84 -3.96
C ARG A 266 -13.33 -9.93 -4.86
N GLY A 267 -14.63 -10.21 -4.78
CA GLY A 267 -15.26 -11.28 -5.57
C GLY A 267 -15.06 -11.12 -7.08
N TYR A 268 -15.22 -9.90 -7.61
CA TYR A 268 -14.95 -9.64 -9.02
C TYR A 268 -13.46 -9.75 -9.37
N MET A 269 -12.58 -9.18 -8.55
CA MET A 269 -11.14 -9.19 -8.84
C MET A 269 -10.49 -10.58 -8.65
N GLU A 270 -11.05 -11.44 -7.78
CA GLU A 270 -10.60 -12.82 -7.60
C GLU A 270 -11.14 -13.76 -8.68
N ALA A 271 -12.35 -13.54 -9.24
CA ALA A 271 -12.95 -14.46 -10.20
C ALA A 271 -12.81 -14.03 -11.68
N ASP A 272 -12.99 -12.74 -11.98
CA ASP A 272 -12.97 -12.17 -13.33
C ASP A 272 -12.18 -10.84 -13.36
N PRO A 273 -10.85 -10.90 -13.12
CA PRO A 273 -10.01 -9.70 -13.04
C PRO A 273 -9.98 -8.91 -14.35
N HIS A 274 -10.13 -9.58 -15.49
CA HIS A 274 -10.05 -8.93 -16.80
C HIS A 274 -11.28 -8.08 -17.12
N ARG A 275 -12.48 -8.44 -16.64
CA ARG A 275 -13.65 -7.55 -16.71
C ARG A 275 -13.43 -6.26 -15.94
N PHE A 276 -12.86 -6.36 -14.75
CA PHE A 276 -12.47 -5.19 -13.96
C PHE A 276 -11.42 -4.36 -14.71
N LEU A 277 -10.35 -4.98 -15.19
CA LEU A 277 -9.27 -4.29 -15.92
C LEU A 277 -9.74 -3.67 -17.25
N GLU A 278 -10.67 -4.29 -17.97
CA GLU A 278 -11.28 -3.69 -19.17
C GLU A 278 -12.04 -2.41 -18.81
N GLY A 279 -12.78 -2.40 -17.70
CA GLY A 279 -13.41 -1.19 -17.16
C GLY A 279 -12.38 -0.10 -16.84
N VAL A 280 -11.24 -0.45 -16.23
CA VAL A 280 -10.13 0.49 -15.97
C VAL A 280 -9.63 1.09 -17.28
N LEU A 281 -9.36 0.27 -18.29
CA LEU A 281 -8.85 0.73 -19.58
C LEU A 281 -9.85 1.60 -20.35
N ILE A 282 -11.14 1.24 -20.34
CA ILE A 282 -12.20 2.05 -20.95
C ILE A 282 -12.30 3.39 -20.23
N SER A 283 -12.20 3.42 -18.90
CA SER A 283 -12.22 4.68 -18.14
C SER A 283 -11.01 5.56 -18.47
N ALA A 284 -9.83 4.96 -18.65
CA ALA A 284 -8.62 5.67 -19.02
C ALA A 284 -8.72 6.26 -20.43
N TRP A 285 -9.21 5.49 -21.41
CA TRP A 285 -9.50 5.98 -22.75
C TRP A 285 -10.54 7.11 -22.72
N ALA A 286 -11.61 6.94 -21.94
CA ALA A 286 -12.73 7.87 -21.86
C ALA A 286 -12.37 9.24 -21.27
N VAL A 287 -11.29 9.35 -20.50
CA VAL A 287 -10.81 10.65 -20.00
C VAL A 287 -9.49 11.10 -20.64
N GLU A 288 -8.95 10.31 -21.56
CA GLU A 288 -7.59 10.47 -22.13
C GLU A 288 -6.51 10.50 -21.04
N ALA A 289 -6.59 9.56 -20.11
CA ALA A 289 -5.63 9.44 -19.03
C ALA A 289 -4.24 9.06 -19.55
N GLU A 290 -3.21 9.67 -18.97
CA GLU A 290 -1.82 9.31 -19.21
C GLU A 290 -1.47 7.99 -18.51
N ALA A 291 -1.98 7.77 -17.30
CA ALA A 291 -1.79 6.55 -16.53
C ALA A 291 -3.03 6.20 -15.70
N ALA A 292 -3.14 4.92 -15.34
CA ALA A 292 -4.13 4.43 -14.39
C ALA A 292 -3.45 3.92 -13.11
N TYR A 293 -3.98 4.28 -11.95
CA TYR A 293 -3.53 3.83 -10.65
C TYR A 293 -4.63 2.99 -9.99
N ILE A 294 -4.29 1.79 -9.57
CA ILE A 294 -5.18 0.92 -8.79
C ILE A 294 -4.64 0.92 -7.36
N TYR A 295 -5.35 1.56 -6.44
CA TYR A 295 -5.03 1.49 -5.01
C TYR A 295 -5.76 0.30 -4.41
N LEU A 296 -5.01 -0.75 -4.07
CA LEU A 296 -5.54 -2.00 -3.56
C LEU A 296 -5.18 -2.14 -2.09
N ARG A 297 -6.18 -2.41 -1.25
CA ARG A 297 -5.94 -2.67 0.18
C ARG A 297 -4.98 -3.84 0.42
N ASP A 298 -4.29 -3.78 1.55
CA ASP A 298 -3.29 -4.79 1.90
C ASP A 298 -3.90 -6.18 2.15
N GLU A 299 -5.13 -6.20 2.66
CA GLU A 299 -5.87 -7.38 3.06
C GLU A 299 -6.32 -8.24 1.86
N TYR A 300 -6.06 -7.81 0.61
CA TYR A 300 -6.31 -8.59 -0.60
C TYR A 300 -5.02 -9.09 -1.29
N PRO A 301 -4.19 -9.90 -0.60
CA PRO A 301 -2.92 -10.38 -1.16
C PRO A 301 -3.12 -11.30 -2.38
N ALA A 302 -4.22 -12.06 -2.44
CA ALA A 302 -4.55 -12.90 -3.59
C ALA A 302 -4.86 -12.06 -4.83
N VAL A 303 -5.74 -11.06 -4.71
CA VAL A 303 -6.03 -10.10 -5.78
C VAL A 303 -4.75 -9.39 -6.23
N ARG A 304 -3.91 -8.97 -5.28
CA ARG A 304 -2.63 -8.32 -5.61
C ARG A 304 -1.78 -9.20 -6.51
N GLN A 305 -1.65 -10.49 -6.17
CA GLN A 305 -0.86 -11.43 -6.97
C GLN A 305 -1.49 -11.66 -8.36
N ILE A 306 -2.81 -11.78 -8.45
CA ILE A 306 -3.54 -11.89 -9.72
C ILE A 306 -3.24 -10.66 -10.59
N LEU A 307 -3.40 -9.45 -10.06
CA LEU A 307 -3.16 -8.22 -10.81
C LEU A 307 -1.69 -8.04 -11.22
N LEU A 308 -0.74 -8.43 -10.36
CA LEU A 308 0.69 -8.44 -10.71
C LEU A 308 1.02 -9.39 -11.87
N ASN A 309 0.27 -10.49 -12.01
CA ASN A 309 0.44 -11.45 -13.10
C ASN A 309 -0.24 -10.98 -14.40
N GLU A 310 -1.42 -10.37 -14.29
CA GLU A 310 -2.28 -10.06 -15.45
C GLU A 310 -2.02 -8.67 -16.06
N ILE A 311 -1.67 -7.64 -15.27
CA ILE A 311 -1.38 -6.29 -15.78
C ILE A 311 -0.26 -6.29 -16.84
N PRO A 312 0.88 -6.98 -16.65
CA PRO A 312 1.94 -7.04 -17.67
C PRO A 312 1.47 -7.57 -19.03
N LYS A 313 0.49 -8.48 -19.06
CA LYS A 313 -0.07 -9.02 -20.31
C LYS A 313 -0.82 -7.94 -21.09
N LEU A 314 -1.55 -7.05 -20.40
CA LEU A 314 -2.24 -5.92 -21.02
C LEU A 314 -1.26 -4.88 -21.58
N VAL A 315 -0.15 -4.65 -20.88
CA VAL A 315 0.93 -3.79 -21.36
C VAL A 315 1.57 -4.40 -22.61
N ALA A 316 1.90 -5.69 -22.59
CA ALA A 316 2.48 -6.40 -23.74
C ALA A 316 1.54 -6.43 -24.95
N ALA A 317 0.22 -6.49 -24.72
CA ALA A 317 -0.80 -6.43 -25.76
C ALA A 317 -1.04 -5.01 -26.32
N GLY A 318 -0.38 -3.98 -25.79
CA GLY A 318 -0.56 -2.59 -26.21
C GLY A 318 -1.90 -1.98 -25.85
N LEU A 319 -2.59 -2.53 -24.83
CA LEU A 319 -3.91 -2.06 -24.40
C LEU A 319 -3.84 -0.99 -23.29
N ALA A 320 -2.71 -0.90 -22.58
CA ALA A 320 -2.53 0.04 -21.47
C ALA A 320 -2.31 1.49 -21.94
N PRO A 321 -2.62 2.50 -21.10
CA PRO A 321 -2.21 3.89 -21.32
C PRO A 321 -0.69 4.01 -21.48
N SER A 322 -0.21 5.11 -22.07
CA SER A 322 1.23 5.32 -22.32
C SER A 322 2.08 5.37 -21.05
N GLY A 323 1.54 5.91 -19.96
CA GLY A 323 2.16 5.91 -18.64
C GLY A 323 1.98 4.58 -17.88
N GLY A 324 1.14 3.68 -18.39
CA GLY A 324 0.92 2.35 -17.84
C GLY A 324 -0.22 2.25 -16.82
N ILE A 325 -0.28 1.07 -16.18
CA ILE A 325 -1.20 0.76 -15.08
C ILE A 325 -0.33 0.47 -13.86
N HIS A 326 -0.50 1.26 -12.80
CA HIS A 326 0.25 1.16 -11.57
C HIS A 326 -0.61 0.55 -10.48
N LEU A 327 -0.21 -0.62 -9.97
CA LEU A 327 -0.79 -1.20 -8.76
C LEU A 327 -0.09 -0.59 -7.55
N ARG A 328 -0.87 -0.01 -6.64
CA ARG A 328 -0.41 0.56 -5.37
C ARG A 328 -0.97 -0.26 -4.22
N ARG A 329 -0.11 -0.70 -3.30
CA ARG A 329 -0.49 -1.47 -2.12
C ARG A 329 -0.81 -0.50 -0.97
N GLY A 330 -2.00 -0.62 -0.41
CA GLY A 330 -2.39 0.05 0.83
C GLY A 330 -1.77 -0.61 2.06
N ALA A 331 -1.98 -0.04 3.24
CA ALA A 331 -1.37 -0.53 4.49
C ALA A 331 -2.35 -0.50 5.69
N GLY A 332 -3.61 -0.84 5.45
CA GLY A 332 -4.62 -1.05 6.51
C GLY A 332 -5.15 0.25 7.13
N SER A 333 -5.68 1.15 6.32
CA SER A 333 -6.28 2.40 6.79
C SER A 333 -7.60 2.69 6.09
N TYR A 334 -8.71 2.51 6.80
CA TYR A 334 -10.08 2.69 6.27
C TYR A 334 -10.33 4.08 5.66
N ILE A 335 -9.65 5.12 6.15
CA ILE A 335 -9.82 6.51 5.67
C ILE A 335 -9.21 6.74 4.27
N CYS A 336 -8.48 5.76 3.72
CA CYS A 336 -7.88 5.85 2.39
C CYS A 336 -8.87 5.56 1.26
N GLY A 337 -10.01 4.89 1.54
CA GLY A 337 -11.11 4.67 0.61
C GLY A 337 -12.02 5.90 0.45
#